data_AF-A0AAU2J9I0-F1
#
_entry.id   AF-A0AAU2J9I0-F1
#
_cell.length_a   1.000
_cell.length_b   1.000
_cell.length_c   1.000
_cell.angle_alpha   90.00
_cell.angle_beta   90.00
_cell.angle_gamma   90.00
#
_symmetry.space_group_name_H-M   'P 1'
#
loop_
_entity.id
_entity.type
_entity.pdbx_description
1 polymer ?
#
loop_
_entity_poly.entity_id
_entity_poly.type
_entity_poly.pdbx_seq_one_letter_code
_entity_poly.pdbx_strand_id
1 'polypeptide(L)'
;MRALRPSWRNCRPELAAAGRRRQGRRPPSLPCSACAAGIAAAIGSVGDAYDNALMESTIGLFKTELIKPRRPWKTLSQVELATAEWIDWYCHRRLHGEIGHVPPVEYETNYYLATAEPQVTTTI
;
A
#
# COMPACT_ATOMS: atom_id res chain seq x y z
N MET A 1 14.52 -7.28 -32.47
CA MET A 1 13.66 -6.32 -31.74
C MET A 1 13.50 -6.81 -30.30
N ARG A 2 14.19 -6.18 -29.34
CA ARG A 2 14.17 -6.59 -27.92
C ARG A 2 12.94 -5.97 -27.24
N ALA A 3 12.06 -6.82 -26.70
CA ALA A 3 11.02 -6.37 -25.79
C ALA A 3 11.68 -5.84 -24.51
N LEU A 4 11.54 -4.54 -24.25
CA LEU A 4 11.86 -3.93 -22.96
C LEU A 4 10.94 -4.56 -21.92
N ARG A 5 11.51 -5.41 -21.06
CA ARG A 5 10.79 -6.00 -19.92
C ARG A 5 10.54 -4.89 -18.90
N PRO A 6 9.30 -4.69 -18.41
CA PRO A 6 9.03 -3.72 -17.36
C PRO A 6 9.87 -4.02 -16.11
N SER A 7 10.54 -3.00 -15.57
CA SER A 7 11.53 -3.05 -14.47
C SER A 7 10.94 -3.44 -13.10
N TRP A 8 9.63 -3.63 -13.01
CA TRP A 8 8.93 -4.01 -11.76
C TRP A 8 9.42 -5.32 -11.13
N ARG A 9 10.08 -6.19 -11.91
CA ARG A 9 10.70 -7.43 -11.39
C ARG A 9 11.93 -7.23 -10.50
N ASN A 10 12.49 -6.01 -10.45
CA ASN A 10 13.64 -5.68 -9.60
C ASN A 10 13.27 -4.92 -8.32
N CYS A 11 11.99 -4.66 -8.06
CA CYS A 11 11.53 -4.24 -6.75
C CYS A 11 11.48 -5.47 -5.83
N ARG A 12 12.55 -5.64 -5.05
CA ARG A 12 12.75 -6.49 -3.86
C ARG A 12 11.62 -7.48 -3.53
N PRO A 13 11.87 -8.80 -3.44
CA PRO A 13 10.86 -9.82 -3.12
C PRO A 13 10.38 -9.79 -1.66
N GLU A 14 10.72 -8.77 -0.87
CA GLU A 14 10.55 -8.74 0.59
C GLU A 14 9.28 -7.99 1.06
N LEU A 15 8.53 -7.37 0.16
CA LEU A 15 7.33 -6.58 0.50
C LEU A 15 5.99 -7.24 0.12
N ALA A 16 6.00 -8.46 -0.43
CA ALA A 16 4.78 -9.14 -0.86
C ALA A 16 4.01 -9.88 0.27
N ALA A 17 4.47 -9.82 1.52
CA ALA A 17 3.95 -10.66 2.61
C ALA A 17 2.93 -9.99 3.56
N ALA A 18 2.50 -8.75 3.31
CA ALA A 18 1.51 -8.06 4.15
C ALA A 18 0.07 -8.18 3.61
N GLY A 19 -0.33 -9.37 3.16
CA GLY A 19 -1.71 -9.64 2.77
C GLY A 19 -2.60 -9.83 4.01
N ARG A 20 -3.51 -8.88 4.31
CA ARG A 20 -4.60 -9.08 5.27
C ARG A 20 -5.41 -10.30 4.84
N ARG A 21 -5.15 -11.46 5.48
CA ARG A 21 -5.95 -12.68 5.27
C ARG A 21 -7.33 -12.48 5.89
N ARG A 22 -8.38 -12.67 5.09
CA ARG A 22 -9.72 -12.96 5.64
C ARG A 22 -9.61 -14.22 6.49
N GLN A 23 -10.20 -14.16 7.68
CA GLN A 23 -10.05 -15.16 8.73
C GLN A 23 -10.45 -16.56 8.22
N GLY A 24 -9.46 -17.41 7.97
CA GLY A 24 -9.58 -18.84 8.25
C GLY A 24 -9.02 -19.05 9.65
N ARG A 25 -9.76 -19.76 10.51
CA ARG A 25 -9.33 -20.08 11.89
C ARG A 25 -8.00 -20.85 11.80
N ARG A 26 -6.90 -20.19 12.14
CA ARG A 26 -5.56 -20.78 12.08
C ARG A 26 -5.40 -21.81 13.23
N PRO A 27 -4.82 -22.99 12.98
CA PRO A 27 -4.47 -23.91 14.06
C PRO A 27 -3.40 -23.30 14.98
N PRO A 28 -3.49 -23.48 16.31
CA PRO A 28 -2.62 -22.83 17.29
C PRO A 28 -1.15 -23.25 17.22
N SER A 29 -0.81 -24.31 16.48
CA SER A 29 0.52 -24.91 16.44
C SER A 29 1.47 -24.35 15.37
N LEU A 30 0.99 -23.54 14.42
CA LEU A 30 1.83 -23.01 13.35
C LEU A 30 2.19 -21.54 13.62
N PRO A 31 3.48 -21.15 13.66
CA PRO A 31 3.87 -19.75 13.82
C PRO A 31 3.36 -18.92 12.64
N CYS A 32 2.73 -17.77 12.92
CA CYS A 32 2.21 -16.87 11.88
C CYS A 32 3.27 -16.67 10.80
N SER A 33 2.93 -16.80 9.50
CA SER A 33 3.93 -16.60 8.45
C SER A 33 4.50 -15.17 8.47
N ALA A 34 3.75 -14.22 9.04
CA ALA A 34 4.25 -12.88 9.34
C ALA A 34 5.34 -12.92 10.44
N CYS A 35 5.10 -13.63 11.55
CA CYS A 35 6.12 -13.83 12.59
C CYS A 35 7.37 -14.55 12.05
N ALA A 36 7.21 -15.53 11.16
CA ALA A 36 8.34 -16.22 10.52
C ALA A 36 9.16 -15.29 9.60
N ALA A 37 8.55 -14.22 9.10
CA ALA A 37 9.20 -13.19 8.30
C ALA A 37 9.69 -12.00 9.15
N GLY A 38 9.65 -12.08 10.49
CA GLY A 38 10.00 -10.97 11.38
C GLY A 38 9.00 -9.81 11.36
N ILE A 39 7.84 -9.99 10.74
CA ILE A 39 6.79 -8.97 10.63
C ILE A 39 5.83 -9.16 11.81
N ALA A 40 5.81 -8.17 12.71
CA ALA A 40 4.82 -8.13 13.80
C ALA A 40 3.41 -8.04 13.21
N ALA A 41 2.55 -9.01 13.54
CA ALA A 41 1.15 -8.94 13.18
C ALA A 41 0.47 -7.92 14.10
N ALA A 42 0.24 -6.71 13.58
CA ALA A 42 -0.57 -5.70 14.27
C ALA A 42 -2.05 -5.93 13.94
N ILE A 43 -2.86 -6.05 14.98
CA ILE A 43 -4.33 -5.99 14.93
C ILE A 43 -4.71 -4.76 15.76
N GLY A 44 -5.54 -3.88 15.19
CA GLY A 44 -6.10 -2.74 15.91
C GLY A 44 -6.84 -3.20 17.17
N SER A 45 -6.97 -2.31 18.15
CA SER A 45 -7.75 -2.63 19.34
C SER A 45 -9.23 -2.89 18.98
N VAL A 46 -9.97 -3.55 19.87
CA VAL A 46 -11.38 -3.82 19.58
C VAL A 46 -12.15 -2.50 19.64
N GLY A 47 -12.53 -1.98 18.48
CA GLY A 47 -13.34 -0.76 18.35
C GLY A 47 -12.65 0.42 17.66
N ASP A 48 -11.37 0.32 17.29
CA ASP A 48 -10.63 1.39 16.57
C ASP A 48 -10.50 1.11 15.05
N ALA A 49 -11.59 1.28 14.30
CA ALA A 49 -11.59 0.99 12.87
C ALA A 49 -10.87 2.04 11.98
N TYR A 50 -9.97 2.88 12.50
CA TYR A 50 -9.38 4.02 11.78
C TYR A 50 -8.62 3.61 10.52
N ASP A 51 -7.69 2.66 10.63
CA ASP A 51 -6.91 2.18 9.49
C ASP A 51 -7.81 1.50 8.44
N ASN A 52 -8.86 0.82 8.89
CA ASN A 52 -9.83 0.22 7.98
C ASN A 52 -10.70 1.27 7.29
N ALA A 53 -11.18 2.27 8.02
CA ALA A 53 -12.00 3.37 7.49
C ALA A 53 -11.24 4.21 6.46
N LEU A 54 -9.95 4.48 6.70
CA LEU A 54 -9.07 5.15 5.74
C LEU A 54 -8.93 4.33 4.46
N MET A 55 -8.62 3.03 4.59
CA MET A 55 -8.48 2.14 3.44
C MET A 55 -9.79 1.97 2.67
N GLU A 56 -10.93 1.91 3.36
CA GLU A 56 -12.27 1.83 2.78
C GLU A 56 -12.65 3.10 2.01
N SER A 57 -12.27 4.27 2.54
CA SER A 57 -12.44 5.54 1.84
C SER A 57 -11.62 5.60 0.54
N THR A 58 -10.35 5.20 0.60
CA THR A 58 -9.47 5.18 -0.58
C THR A 58 -9.95 4.20 -1.65
N ILE A 59 -10.41 3.00 -1.28
CA ILE A 59 -10.97 2.05 -2.27
C ILE A 59 -12.30 2.55 -2.85
N GLY A 60 -13.11 3.26 -2.07
CA GLY A 60 -14.34 3.92 -2.53
C GLY A 60 -14.06 4.99 -3.59
N LEU A 61 -13.00 5.78 -3.36
CA LEU A 61 -12.50 6.80 -4.28
C LEU A 61 -12.00 6.20 -5.58
N PHE A 62 -11.13 5.18 -5.49
CA PHE A 62 -10.63 4.42 -6.65
C PHE A 62 -11.78 3.90 -7.52
N LYS A 63 -12.79 3.29 -6.90
CA LYS A 63 -13.94 2.76 -7.63
C LYS A 63 -14.74 3.87 -8.31
N THR A 64 -14.83 5.05 -7.70
CA THR A 64 -15.62 6.16 -8.22
C THR A 64 -14.92 6.94 -9.32
N GLU A 65 -13.60 7.14 -9.20
CA GLU A 65 -12.81 7.88 -10.20
C GLU A 65 -12.38 7.00 -11.38
N LEU A 66 -11.98 5.76 -11.12
CA LEU A 66 -11.46 4.87 -12.17
C LEU A 66 -12.52 3.90 -12.69
N ILE A 67 -13.12 3.10 -11.80
CA ILE A 67 -13.87 1.91 -12.21
C ILE A 67 -15.27 2.23 -12.75
N LYS A 68 -15.97 3.23 -12.18
CA LYS A 68 -17.32 3.63 -12.64
C LYS A 68 -17.29 4.35 -14.00
N PRO A 69 -16.43 5.35 -14.26
CA PRO A 69 -16.50 6.14 -15.48
C PRO A 69 -15.96 5.42 -16.73
N ARG A 70 -15.00 4.50 -16.57
CA ARG A 70 -14.34 3.81 -17.69
C ARG A 70 -14.96 2.46 -18.06
N ARG A 71 -16.22 2.19 -17.65
CA ARG A 71 -16.94 0.98 -18.08
C ARG A 71 -17.36 1.10 -19.55
N PRO A 72 -17.42 -0.01 -20.31
CA PRO A 72 -17.18 -1.40 -19.91
C PRO A 72 -15.70 -1.83 -20.04
N TRP A 73 -15.22 -2.57 -19.04
CA TRP A 73 -13.88 -3.19 -19.05
C TRP A 73 -13.93 -4.52 -19.80
N LYS A 74 -13.04 -4.71 -20.78
CA LYS A 74 -13.06 -5.91 -21.65
C LYS A 74 -12.11 -7.01 -21.18
N THR A 75 -11.00 -6.64 -20.52
CA THR A 75 -9.95 -7.57 -20.08
C THR A 75 -9.41 -7.17 -18.71
N LEU A 76 -8.87 -8.15 -17.97
CA LEU A 76 -8.22 -7.89 -16.68
C LEU A 76 -6.97 -7.02 -16.84
N SER A 77 -6.17 -7.24 -17.89
CA SER A 77 -4.94 -6.46 -18.13
C SER A 77 -5.21 -4.97 -18.34
N GLN A 78 -6.36 -4.58 -18.90
CA GLN A 78 -6.75 -3.18 -18.99
C GLN A 78 -7.00 -2.56 -17.61
N VAL A 79 -7.65 -3.31 -16.71
CA VAL A 79 -7.91 -2.86 -15.34
C VAL A 79 -6.60 -2.76 -14.57
N GLU A 80 -5.69 -3.74 -14.72
CA GLU A 80 -4.38 -3.72 -14.07
C GLU A 80 -3.54 -2.51 -14.49
N LEU A 81 -3.46 -2.23 -15.80
CA LEU A 81 -2.73 -1.07 -16.31
C LEU A 81 -3.35 0.23 -15.82
N ALA A 82 -4.68 0.37 -15.94
CA ALA A 82 -5.39 1.56 -15.48
C ALA A 82 -5.28 1.76 -13.97
N THR A 83 -5.20 0.67 -13.20
CA THR A 83 -4.98 0.73 -11.75
C THR A 83 -3.56 1.21 -11.45
N ALA A 84 -2.55 0.72 -12.16
CA ALA A 84 -1.18 1.19 -12.00
C ALA A 84 -1.04 2.69 -12.34
N GLU A 85 -1.67 3.14 -13.43
CA GLU A 85 -1.70 4.56 -13.82
C GLU A 85 -2.43 5.42 -12.77
N TRP A 86 -3.54 4.93 -12.22
CA TRP A 86 -4.28 5.65 -11.19
C TRP A 86 -3.47 5.76 -9.89
N ILE A 87 -2.78 4.69 -9.46
CA ILE A 87 -1.91 4.71 -8.29
C ILE A 87 -0.74 5.68 -8.51
N ASP A 88 -0.09 5.64 -9.67
CA ASP A 88 1.00 6.57 -10.00
C ASP A 88 0.53 8.02 -9.94
N TRP A 89 -0.64 8.33 -10.51
CA TRP A 89 -1.22 9.66 -10.40
C TRP A 89 -1.60 10.03 -8.95
N TYR A 90 -2.20 9.12 -8.20
CA TYR A 90 -2.61 9.35 -6.82
C TYR A 90 -1.42 9.64 -5.90
N CYS A 91 -0.32 8.91 -6.04
CA CYS A 91 0.85 9.04 -5.17
C CYS A 91 1.79 10.19 -5.58
N HIS A 92 1.98 10.42 -6.88
CA HIS A 92 3.00 11.36 -7.38
C HIS A 92 2.46 12.69 -7.92
N ARG A 93 1.17 12.78 -8.26
CA ARG A 93 0.62 13.96 -8.95
C ARG A 93 -0.62 14.56 -8.30
N ARG A 94 -1.36 13.79 -7.50
CA ARG A 94 -2.58 14.26 -6.85
C ARG A 94 -2.21 15.18 -5.69
N LEU A 95 -2.71 16.41 -5.73
CA LEU A 95 -2.55 17.38 -4.65
C LEU A 95 -3.67 17.18 -3.64
N HIS A 96 -3.31 17.04 -2.37
CA HIS A 96 -4.26 16.87 -1.28
C HIS A 96 -4.26 18.13 -0.41
N GLY A 97 -5.42 18.80 -0.29
CA GLY A 97 -5.53 20.05 0.45
C GLY A 97 -5.22 19.91 1.95
N GLU A 98 -5.56 18.77 2.55
CA GLU A 98 -5.32 18.48 3.97
C GLU A 98 -3.83 18.41 4.34
N ILE A 99 -2.97 18.04 3.39
CA ILE A 99 -1.52 17.93 3.59
C ILE A 99 -0.76 19.11 2.95
N GLY A 100 -1.43 20.24 2.72
CA GLY A 100 -0.80 21.46 2.22
C GLY A 100 -0.55 21.49 0.71
N HIS A 101 -1.38 20.79 -0.08
CA HIS A 101 -1.26 20.70 -1.55
C HIS A 101 0.07 20.11 -2.03
N VAL A 102 0.54 19.07 -1.35
CA VAL A 102 1.72 18.29 -1.70
C VAL A 102 1.27 16.88 -2.09
N PRO A 103 1.94 16.19 -3.04
CA PRO A 103 1.64 14.80 -3.33
C PRO A 103 2.04 13.88 -2.15
N PRO A 104 1.32 12.76 -1.92
CA PRO A 104 1.56 11.89 -0.76
C PRO A 104 3.01 11.41 -0.63
N VAL A 105 3.67 11.11 -1.74
CA VAL A 105 5.08 10.66 -1.75
C VAL A 105 6.05 11.70 -1.18
N GLU A 106 5.83 12.97 -1.50
CA GLU A 106 6.66 14.07 -1.01
C GLU A 106 6.37 14.34 0.46
N TYR A 107 5.10 14.26 0.86
CA TYR A 107 4.71 14.35 2.26
C TYR A 107 5.35 13.25 3.12
N GLU A 108 5.30 11.99 2.68
CA GLU A 108 5.98 10.89 3.37
C GLU A 108 7.49 11.08 3.40
N THR A 109 8.10 11.48 2.29
CA THR A 109 9.55 11.75 2.22
C THR A 109 9.95 12.81 3.25
N ASN A 110 9.23 13.93 3.30
CA ASN A 110 9.47 15.00 4.25
C ASN A 110 9.23 14.55 5.70
N TYR A 111 8.20 13.74 5.94
CA TYR A 111 7.93 13.16 7.25
C TYR A 111 9.09 12.28 7.74
N TYR A 112 9.60 11.38 6.91
CA TYR A 112 10.74 10.53 7.28
C TYR A 112 12.03 11.32 7.44
N LEU A 113 12.26 12.36 6.63
CA LEU A 113 13.40 13.26 6.81
C LEU A 113 13.32 14.04 8.13
N ALA A 114 12.13 14.48 8.53
CA ALA A 114 11.90 15.20 9.78
C ALA A 114 11.92 14.28 11.02
N THR A 115 11.51 13.02 10.86
CA THR A 115 11.39 12.03 11.95
C THR A 115 12.66 11.19 12.10
N ALA A 116 13.64 11.32 11.19
CA ALA A 116 14.98 10.77 11.32
C ALA A 116 15.80 11.53 12.37
N GLU A 117 15.33 11.57 13.62
CA GLU A 117 16.20 11.63 14.78
C GLU A 117 16.95 10.29 14.92
N PRO A 118 18.21 10.30 15.40
CA PRO A 118 19.15 9.21 15.19
C PRO A 118 18.63 7.90 15.78
N GLN A 119 18.62 6.84 14.97
CA GLN A 119 18.51 5.48 15.46
C GLN A 119 19.57 5.30 16.54
N VAL A 120 19.14 5.27 17.81
CA VAL A 120 20.00 5.06 18.98
C VAL A 120 20.74 3.76 18.74
N THR A 121 22.01 3.89 18.34
CA THR A 121 22.95 2.79 18.30
C THR A 121 23.24 2.45 19.75
N THR A 122 22.44 1.57 20.34
CA THR A 122 22.76 0.93 21.61
C THR A 122 23.94 0.01 21.35
N THR A 123 25.14 0.58 21.40
CA THR A 123 26.37 -0.15 21.66
C THR A 123 26.39 -0.46 23.15
N ILE A 124 26.07 -1.70 23.52
CA ILE A 124 26.73 -2.43 24.62
C ILE A 124 26.87 -3.88 24.17
#